data_AF-A0A662PR20-F1
#
_entry.id   AF-A0A662PR20-F1
#
_cell.length_a   1.000
_cell.length_b   1.000
_cell.length_c   1.000
_cell.angle_alpha   90.00
_cell.angle_beta   90.00
_cell.angle_gamma   90.00
#
_symmetry.space_group_name_H-M   'P 1'
#
loop_
_entity.id
_entity.type
_entity.pdbx_description
1 polymer ?
#
loop_
_entity_poly.entity_id
_entity_poly.type
_entity_poly.pdbx_seq_one_letter_code
_entity_poly.pdbx_strand_id
1 'polypeptide(L)'
;MRRFALRKVSQVMNTRPQKFSANDKVSSLIGCLREAEVREAVIEYGHRLGVVTLDDLLNVSNPERVTLGRVASSAIPVSPEASLLTAADLMLTNRVWVLLVKRGNELLGTISQREIVKVMPMFSALSNISCGDLMRKNVGFIHLHDKLSTARKKMRKRGVSHLMVVDDEGELRGVVTAKEIVLGLLQPGESRTIGERGGEFIKIWDLPVKSIMDETPLVFKSGEPASHALNAIKKSRKDICVVKSDSRPLGIITPRELISVLLRFKIREEPRIYVVGLPDLEDPSVLEVVQSKLSRVMSRGFGVHRGIDEVMLDVKRMKRSGKRTLYVITARVYMPKNLLTISAEGWDLMEAFDNLCRKLGRRFSKEKTRKPSRFLRI
;
A
#
# COMPACT_ATOMS: atom_id res chain seq x y z
N MET A 1 -7.83 14.78 -14.99
CA MET A 1 -7.45 13.95 -13.83
C MET A 1 -7.75 14.54 -12.46
N ARG A 2 -7.44 15.82 -12.19
CA ARG A 2 -7.75 16.44 -10.88
C ARG A 2 -9.22 16.29 -10.45
N ARG A 3 -10.18 16.56 -11.35
CA ARG A 3 -11.62 16.35 -11.12
C ARG A 3 -11.96 14.89 -10.79
N PHE A 4 -11.27 13.93 -11.40
CA PHE A 4 -11.44 12.50 -11.11
C PHE A 4 -10.92 12.15 -9.70
N ALA A 5 -9.75 12.66 -9.32
CA ALA A 5 -9.19 12.45 -7.99
C ALA A 5 -10.09 12.99 -6.86
N LEU A 6 -10.80 14.10 -7.12
CA LEU A 6 -11.75 14.71 -6.19
C LEU A 6 -13.16 14.09 -6.22
N ARG A 7 -13.42 13.12 -7.11
CA ARG A 7 -14.71 12.43 -7.17
C ARG A 7 -14.98 11.72 -5.85
N LYS A 8 -16.25 11.69 -5.41
CA LYS A 8 -16.64 11.03 -4.16
C LYS A 8 -16.60 9.51 -4.28
N VAL A 9 -16.23 8.83 -3.21
CA VAL A 9 -16.22 7.37 -3.09
C VAL A 9 -17.61 6.79 -3.38
N SER A 10 -18.68 7.42 -2.90
CA SER A 10 -20.07 6.99 -3.11
C SER A 10 -20.48 6.84 -4.58
N GLN A 11 -19.80 7.53 -5.49
CA GLN A 11 -20.10 7.49 -6.92
C GLN A 11 -19.38 6.36 -7.67
N VAL A 12 -18.52 5.60 -6.99
CA VAL A 12 -17.64 4.58 -7.59
C VAL A 12 -17.69 3.26 -6.82
N MET A 13 -18.01 3.31 -5.53
CA MET A 13 -18.04 2.13 -4.66
C MET A 13 -18.92 1.00 -5.20
N ASN A 14 -18.57 -0.22 -4.84
CA ASN A 14 -19.44 -1.38 -4.95
C ASN A 14 -20.49 -1.36 -3.84
N THR A 15 -21.75 -1.15 -4.20
CA THR A 15 -22.91 -1.11 -3.27
C THR A 15 -23.40 -2.50 -2.87
N ARG A 16 -22.95 -3.56 -3.54
CA ARG A 16 -23.33 -4.96 -3.29
C ARG A 16 -22.08 -5.82 -3.11
N PRO A 17 -21.27 -5.58 -2.06
CA PRO A 17 -20.13 -6.44 -1.79
C PRO A 17 -20.58 -7.85 -1.42
N GLN A 18 -19.78 -8.86 -1.78
CA GLN A 18 -20.00 -10.22 -1.30
C GLN A 18 -19.84 -10.25 0.22
N LYS A 19 -20.82 -10.83 0.90
CA LYS A 19 -20.88 -10.93 2.36
C LYS A 19 -20.90 -12.38 2.78
N PHE A 20 -20.16 -12.68 3.84
CA PHE A 20 -20.11 -14.00 4.44
C PHE A 20 -20.17 -13.88 5.96
N SER A 21 -20.67 -14.92 6.62
CA SER A 21 -20.58 -15.08 8.06
C SER A 21 -19.16 -15.46 8.47
N ALA A 22 -18.72 -15.00 9.64
CA ALA A 22 -17.46 -15.43 10.25
C ALA A 22 -17.38 -16.96 10.46
N ASN A 23 -18.52 -17.66 10.49
CA ASN A 23 -18.59 -19.10 10.65
C ASN A 23 -18.47 -19.89 9.32
N ASP A 24 -18.64 -19.22 8.18
CA ASP A 24 -18.52 -19.85 6.86
C ASP A 24 -17.09 -20.35 6.63
N LYS A 25 -16.94 -21.37 5.78
CA LYS A 25 -15.64 -21.95 5.45
C LYS A 25 -14.90 -21.11 4.42
N VAL A 26 -13.58 -21.13 4.50
CA VAL A 26 -12.72 -20.50 3.49
C VAL A 26 -12.97 -21.09 2.10
N SER A 27 -13.25 -22.38 1.99
CA SER A 27 -13.59 -23.03 0.72
C SER A 27 -14.81 -22.41 0.04
N SER A 28 -15.87 -22.09 0.80
CA SER A 28 -17.07 -21.42 0.28
C SER A 28 -16.74 -20.06 -0.34
N LEU A 29 -15.89 -19.28 0.33
CA LEU A 29 -15.41 -18.02 -0.23
C LEU A 29 -14.59 -18.23 -1.50
N ILE A 30 -13.62 -19.16 -1.52
CA ILE A 30 -12.80 -19.41 -2.71
C ILE A 30 -13.68 -19.82 -3.91
N GLY A 31 -14.73 -20.61 -3.68
CA GLY A 31 -15.74 -20.93 -4.71
C GLY A 31 -16.42 -19.67 -5.25
N CYS A 32 -16.92 -18.81 -4.36
CA CYS A 32 -17.53 -17.54 -4.74
C CYS A 32 -16.57 -16.59 -5.47
N LEU A 33 -15.31 -16.46 -5.03
CA LEU A 33 -14.29 -15.63 -5.70
C LEU A 33 -14.04 -16.12 -7.13
N ARG A 34 -14.14 -17.44 -7.38
CA ARG A 34 -14.01 -18.04 -8.71
C ARG A 34 -15.18 -17.67 -9.61
N GLU A 35 -16.41 -17.81 -9.12
CA GLU A 35 -17.63 -17.62 -9.91
C GLU A 35 -17.97 -16.15 -10.14
N ALA A 36 -17.91 -15.34 -9.07
CA ALA A 36 -18.27 -13.93 -9.13
C ALA A 36 -17.12 -13.02 -9.59
N GLU A 37 -15.93 -13.59 -9.83
CA GLU A 37 -14.70 -12.88 -10.26
C GLU A 37 -14.32 -11.70 -9.36
N VAL A 38 -14.65 -11.80 -8.07
CA VAL A 38 -14.26 -10.84 -7.04
C VAL A 38 -12.96 -11.30 -6.36
N ARG A 39 -12.30 -10.39 -5.64
CA ARG A 39 -11.00 -10.65 -4.99
C ARG A 39 -11.04 -10.48 -3.48
N GLU A 40 -12.21 -10.12 -2.99
CA GLU A 40 -12.45 -9.82 -1.60
C GLU A 40 -13.89 -10.13 -1.22
N ALA A 41 -14.11 -10.32 0.07
CA ALA A 41 -15.43 -10.37 0.68
C ALA A 41 -15.43 -9.64 2.01
N VAL A 42 -16.61 -9.13 2.39
CA VAL A 42 -16.88 -8.59 3.71
C VAL A 42 -17.28 -9.74 4.63
N ILE A 43 -16.68 -9.81 5.81
CA ILE A 43 -16.97 -10.85 6.80
C ILE A 43 -17.73 -10.23 7.97
N GLU A 44 -18.91 -10.78 8.28
CA GLU A 44 -19.79 -10.31 9.34
C GLU A 44 -19.58 -11.13 10.63
N TYR A 45 -19.27 -10.43 11.73
CA TYR A 45 -19.04 -10.96 13.08
C TYR A 45 -20.09 -10.39 14.04
N GLY A 46 -21.35 -10.76 13.87
CA GLY A 46 -22.43 -10.08 14.59
C GLY A 46 -22.39 -8.57 14.35
N HIS A 47 -21.91 -7.79 15.32
CA HIS A 47 -21.81 -6.33 15.25
C HIS A 47 -20.51 -5.78 14.61
N ARG A 48 -19.51 -6.64 14.29
CA ARG A 48 -18.22 -6.21 13.70
C ARG A 48 -18.12 -6.66 12.24
N LEU A 49 -17.35 -5.90 11.46
CA LEU A 49 -17.07 -6.19 10.05
C LEU A 49 -15.57 -6.36 9.84
N GLY A 50 -15.19 -7.41 9.12
CA GLY A 50 -13.85 -7.64 8.61
C GLY A 50 -13.84 -7.75 7.08
N VAL A 51 -12.67 -7.96 6.52
CA VAL A 51 -12.50 -8.29 5.10
C VAL A 51 -11.57 -9.48 4.95
N VAL A 52 -11.81 -10.29 3.94
CA VAL A 52 -10.88 -11.32 3.47
C VAL A 52 -10.54 -11.00 2.03
N THR A 53 -9.25 -10.97 1.72
CA THR A 53 -8.71 -10.79 0.37
C THR A 53 -7.94 -12.04 -0.07
N LEU A 54 -7.58 -12.13 -1.35
CA LEU A 54 -6.73 -13.21 -1.87
C LEU A 54 -5.41 -13.37 -1.08
N ASP A 55 -4.82 -12.28 -0.57
CA ASP A 55 -3.58 -12.32 0.20
C ASP A 55 -3.77 -12.99 1.57
N ASP A 56 -4.93 -12.83 2.19
CA ASP A 56 -5.28 -13.51 3.43
C ASP A 56 -5.45 -15.02 3.18
N LEU A 57 -6.13 -15.35 2.08
CA LEU A 57 -6.40 -16.73 1.66
C LEU A 57 -5.14 -17.50 1.26
N LEU A 58 -4.13 -16.83 0.71
CA LEU A 58 -2.84 -17.42 0.38
C LEU A 58 -2.18 -18.08 1.60
N ASN A 59 -2.54 -17.65 2.82
CA ASN A 59 -2.00 -18.19 4.06
C ASN A 59 -2.77 -19.39 4.62
N VAL A 60 -3.85 -19.81 3.98
CA VAL A 60 -4.69 -20.92 4.43
C VAL A 60 -4.17 -22.23 3.88
N SER A 61 -3.95 -23.22 4.77
CA SER A 61 -3.49 -24.55 4.36
C SER A 61 -4.63 -25.53 4.11
N ASN A 62 -5.75 -25.41 4.83
CA ASN A 62 -6.91 -26.28 4.69
C ASN A 62 -8.21 -25.45 4.59
N PRO A 63 -8.57 -24.99 3.39
CA PRO A 63 -9.75 -24.14 3.14
C PRO A 63 -11.08 -24.71 3.64
N GLU A 64 -11.24 -26.04 3.63
CA GLU A 64 -12.50 -26.70 4.00
C GLU A 64 -12.74 -26.69 5.52
N ARG A 65 -11.66 -26.68 6.31
CA ARG A 65 -11.76 -26.74 7.77
C ARG A 65 -11.73 -25.36 8.42
N VAL A 66 -10.96 -24.44 7.86
CA VAL A 66 -10.76 -23.09 8.41
C VAL A 66 -11.98 -22.21 8.15
N THR A 67 -12.45 -21.51 9.18
CA THR A 67 -13.54 -20.53 9.06
C THR A 67 -13.01 -19.16 8.65
N LEU A 68 -13.84 -18.37 7.96
CA LEU A 68 -13.49 -17.02 7.52
C LEU A 68 -13.16 -16.09 8.69
N GLY A 69 -13.82 -16.29 9.84
CA GLY A 69 -13.57 -15.52 11.06
C GLY A 69 -12.12 -15.58 11.57
N ARG A 70 -11.40 -16.68 11.29
CA ARG A 70 -9.98 -16.85 11.66
C ARG A 70 -9.00 -16.18 10.69
N VAL A 71 -9.47 -15.86 9.49
CA VAL A 71 -8.65 -15.35 8.38
C VAL A 71 -8.90 -13.86 8.15
N ALA A 72 -10.11 -13.37 8.41
CA ALA A 72 -10.46 -11.99 8.14
C ALA A 72 -9.59 -11.01 8.92
N SER A 73 -9.26 -9.92 8.25
CA SER A 73 -8.53 -8.80 8.81
C SER A 73 -9.46 -7.62 9.09
N SER A 74 -9.04 -6.73 10.00
CA SER A 74 -9.76 -5.49 10.24
C SER A 74 -9.69 -4.62 8.99
N ALA A 75 -10.86 -4.22 8.50
CA ALA A 75 -10.95 -3.35 7.35
C ALA A 75 -10.87 -1.87 7.74
N ILE A 76 -10.31 -1.05 6.87
CA ILE A 76 -10.22 0.39 7.10
C ILE A 76 -11.51 1.06 6.60
N PRO A 77 -12.24 1.80 7.45
CA PRO A 77 -13.42 2.53 7.03
C PRO A 77 -13.05 3.77 6.23
N VAL A 78 -13.91 4.15 5.29
CA VAL A 78 -13.85 5.42 4.55
C VAL A 78 -15.25 6.01 4.42
N SER A 79 -15.35 7.32 4.52
CA SER A 79 -16.63 8.02 4.31
C SER A 79 -17.08 7.93 2.85
N PRO A 80 -18.39 7.77 2.56
CA PRO A 80 -18.92 7.89 1.20
C PRO A 80 -18.62 9.25 0.55
N GLU A 81 -18.47 10.29 1.36
CA GLU A 81 -18.18 11.66 0.91
C GLU A 81 -16.68 11.92 0.70
N ALA A 82 -15.81 10.98 1.13
CA ALA A 82 -14.38 11.10 0.90
C ALA A 82 -14.06 11.06 -0.60
N SER A 83 -12.95 11.69 -0.98
CA SER A 83 -12.50 11.68 -2.37
C SER A 83 -11.80 10.36 -2.74
N LEU A 84 -11.76 10.03 -4.05
CA LEU A 84 -10.95 8.92 -4.56
C LEU A 84 -9.46 9.09 -4.24
N LEU A 85 -8.98 10.34 -4.18
CA LEU A 85 -7.65 10.68 -3.70
C LEU A 85 -7.43 10.19 -2.26
N THR A 86 -8.36 10.50 -1.36
CA THR A 86 -8.32 10.06 0.05
C THR A 86 -8.35 8.53 0.13
N ALA A 87 -9.22 7.88 -0.65
CA ALA A 87 -9.29 6.42 -0.70
C ALA A 87 -7.97 5.80 -1.19
N ALA A 88 -7.39 6.32 -2.27
CA ALA A 88 -6.09 5.88 -2.77
C ALA A 88 -4.97 6.11 -1.75
N ASP A 89 -4.98 7.25 -1.05
CA ASP A 89 -4.02 7.56 0.02
C ASP A 89 -4.10 6.53 1.15
N LEU A 90 -5.31 6.22 1.62
CA LEU A 90 -5.55 5.20 2.65
C LEU A 90 -5.10 3.80 2.19
N MET A 91 -5.44 3.38 0.97
CA MET A 91 -5.03 2.09 0.40
C MET A 91 -3.50 1.98 0.27
N LEU A 92 -2.85 3.03 -0.21
CA LEU A 92 -1.41 3.04 -0.44
C LEU A 92 -0.63 3.09 0.87
N THR A 93 -1.08 3.91 1.84
CA THR A 93 -0.46 4.06 3.16
C THR A 93 -0.53 2.77 3.96
N ASN A 94 -1.73 2.19 4.05
CA ASN A 94 -1.98 1.03 4.89
C ASN A 94 -1.70 -0.29 4.16
N ARG A 95 -1.31 -0.22 2.88
CA ARG A 95 -1.04 -1.39 2.02
C ARG A 95 -2.23 -2.35 1.95
N VAL A 96 -3.44 -1.79 1.86
CA VAL A 96 -4.69 -2.54 1.75
C VAL A 96 -5.25 -2.47 0.33
N TRP A 97 -5.91 -3.55 -0.08
CA TRP A 97 -6.58 -3.66 -1.39
C TRP A 97 -7.95 -2.97 -1.40
N VAL A 98 -8.69 -3.04 -0.30
CA VAL A 98 -10.09 -2.63 -0.19
C VAL A 98 -10.34 -1.82 1.09
N LEU A 99 -11.29 -0.89 1.02
CA LEU A 99 -11.82 -0.12 2.15
C LEU A 99 -13.32 -0.40 2.32
N LEU A 100 -13.82 -0.36 3.55
CA LEU A 100 -15.26 -0.39 3.81
C LEU A 100 -15.83 1.02 3.73
N VAL A 101 -16.84 1.22 2.91
CA VAL A 101 -17.53 2.52 2.83
C VAL A 101 -18.62 2.54 3.89
N LYS A 102 -18.50 3.45 4.86
CA LYS A 102 -19.41 3.54 6.00
C LYS A 102 -19.93 4.96 6.22
N ARG A 103 -21.19 5.04 6.68
CA ARG A 103 -21.78 6.24 7.27
C ARG A 103 -22.11 5.93 8.73
N GLY A 104 -21.31 6.45 9.65
CA GLY A 104 -21.37 5.99 11.04
C GLY A 104 -21.08 4.49 11.14
N ASN A 105 -22.02 3.73 11.72
CA ASN A 105 -21.92 2.27 11.83
C ASN A 105 -22.50 1.51 10.63
N GLU A 106 -23.25 2.18 9.75
CA GLU A 106 -23.88 1.56 8.59
C GLU A 106 -22.84 1.27 7.50
N LEU A 107 -22.84 0.04 6.98
CA LEU A 107 -22.06 -0.36 5.82
C LEU A 107 -22.83 -0.06 4.54
N LEU A 108 -22.32 0.86 3.73
CA LEU A 108 -22.91 1.22 2.43
C LEU A 108 -22.32 0.43 1.26
N GLY A 109 -21.12 -0.14 1.43
CA GLY A 109 -20.44 -0.88 0.37
C GLY A 109 -18.94 -1.02 0.59
N THR A 110 -18.21 -1.36 -0.47
CA THR A 110 -16.75 -1.40 -0.49
C THR A 110 -16.19 -0.59 -1.66
N ILE A 111 -14.95 -0.15 -1.52
CA ILE A 111 -14.19 0.39 -2.66
C ILE A 111 -12.82 -0.26 -2.67
N SER A 112 -12.46 -0.95 -3.75
CA SER A 112 -11.12 -1.50 -3.96
C SER A 112 -10.34 -0.70 -5.00
N GLN A 113 -9.05 -1.02 -5.12
CA GLN A 113 -8.20 -0.47 -6.17
C GLN A 113 -8.78 -0.76 -7.58
N ARG A 114 -9.45 -1.90 -7.76
CA ARG A 114 -10.08 -2.30 -9.03
C ARG A 114 -11.23 -1.37 -9.39
N GLU A 115 -12.10 -1.01 -8.46
CA GLU A 115 -13.23 -0.10 -8.74
C GLU A 115 -12.72 1.26 -9.21
N ILE A 116 -11.69 1.81 -8.55
CA ILE A 116 -11.07 3.08 -8.96
C ILE A 116 -10.49 2.97 -10.37
N VAL A 117 -9.76 1.89 -10.68
CA VAL A 117 -9.16 1.67 -12.01
C VAL A 117 -10.21 1.52 -13.10
N LYS A 118 -11.30 0.78 -12.84
CA LYS A 118 -12.41 0.57 -13.79
C LYS A 118 -12.99 1.89 -14.29
N VAL A 119 -13.19 2.86 -13.40
CA VAL A 119 -13.76 4.17 -13.76
C VAL A 119 -12.71 5.24 -14.11
N MET A 120 -11.41 4.90 -14.03
CA MET A 120 -10.34 5.85 -14.33
C MET A 120 -10.38 6.24 -15.82
N PRO A 121 -10.32 7.56 -16.15
CA PRO A 121 -10.42 8.02 -17.53
C PRO A 121 -9.16 7.65 -18.33
N MET A 122 -9.34 7.28 -19.59
CA MET A 122 -8.21 6.86 -20.45
C MET A 122 -7.30 8.03 -20.83
N PHE A 123 -7.88 9.20 -21.16
CA PHE A 123 -7.16 10.45 -21.43
C PHE A 123 -6.73 11.12 -20.12
N SER A 124 -5.90 10.42 -19.35
CA SER A 124 -5.45 10.83 -18.03
C SER A 124 -4.00 11.29 -18.05
N ALA A 125 -3.51 11.75 -16.90
CA ALA A 125 -2.09 12.02 -16.64
C ALA A 125 -1.20 10.81 -16.97
N LEU A 126 -1.77 9.60 -17.06
CA LEU A 126 -1.07 8.38 -17.47
C LEU A 126 -0.62 8.39 -18.93
N SER A 127 -1.20 9.21 -19.81
CA SER A 127 -0.72 9.33 -21.20
C SER A 127 0.67 9.96 -21.30
N ASN A 128 1.06 10.76 -20.30
CA ASN A 128 2.35 11.44 -20.25
C ASN A 128 3.33 10.76 -19.27
N ILE A 129 2.98 9.57 -18.77
CA ILE A 129 3.83 8.79 -17.87
C ILE A 129 4.17 7.50 -18.60
N SER A 130 5.44 7.18 -18.72
CA SER A 130 5.85 5.91 -19.32
C SER A 130 5.54 4.73 -18.38
N CYS A 131 5.37 3.54 -18.94
CA CYS A 131 5.26 2.30 -18.17
C CYS A 131 6.47 2.10 -17.26
N GLY A 132 7.67 2.46 -17.71
CA GLY A 132 8.91 2.39 -16.94
C GLY A 132 9.00 3.35 -15.76
N ASP A 133 8.34 4.52 -15.85
CA ASP A 133 8.26 5.49 -14.74
C ASP A 133 7.20 5.09 -13.72
N LEU A 134 6.10 4.47 -14.19
CA LEU A 134 5.02 4.04 -13.33
C LEU A 134 5.30 2.71 -12.63
N MET A 135 6.06 1.82 -13.27
CA MET A 135 6.24 0.46 -12.79
C MET A 135 6.87 0.42 -11.40
N ARG A 136 6.44 -0.57 -10.64
CA ARG A 136 7.19 -0.99 -9.47
C ARG A 136 8.39 -1.82 -9.91
N LYS A 137 9.59 -1.31 -9.63
CA LYS A 137 10.86 -2.02 -9.85
C LYS A 137 11.09 -3.10 -8.77
N ASN A 138 11.98 -4.05 -9.04
CA ASN A 138 12.39 -5.12 -8.11
C ASN A 138 11.25 -6.03 -7.63
N VAL A 139 10.36 -6.39 -8.54
CA VAL A 139 9.35 -7.42 -8.30
C VAL A 139 10.07 -8.77 -8.16
N GLY A 140 9.56 -9.65 -7.29
CA GLY A 140 10.18 -10.95 -7.07
C GLY A 140 10.09 -11.84 -8.31
N PHE A 141 11.18 -12.56 -8.60
CA PHE A 141 11.24 -13.60 -9.61
C PHE A 141 11.08 -15.00 -9.00
N ILE A 142 10.56 -15.92 -9.80
CA ILE A 142 10.47 -17.33 -9.47
C ILE A 142 10.76 -18.19 -10.70
N HIS A 143 11.43 -19.32 -10.50
CA HIS A 143 11.69 -20.23 -11.60
C HIS A 143 10.45 -21.05 -11.93
N LEU A 144 10.23 -21.41 -13.19
CA LEU A 144 9.05 -22.18 -13.62
C LEU A 144 8.93 -23.56 -12.96
N HIS A 145 10.07 -24.14 -12.53
CA HIS A 145 10.15 -25.39 -11.79
C HIS A 145 10.17 -25.23 -10.26
N ASP A 146 10.23 -24.01 -9.72
CA ASP A 146 10.10 -23.80 -8.27
C ASP A 146 8.71 -24.26 -7.80
N LYS A 147 8.64 -24.80 -6.57
CA LYS A 147 7.37 -25.21 -5.95
C LYS A 147 6.46 -24.02 -5.62
N LEU A 148 5.14 -24.24 -5.61
CA LEU A 148 4.16 -23.24 -5.15
C LEU A 148 4.34 -22.82 -3.68
N SER A 149 4.84 -23.72 -2.83
CA SER A 149 5.28 -23.37 -1.47
C SER A 149 6.38 -22.31 -1.45
N THR A 150 7.34 -22.40 -2.38
CA THR A 150 8.39 -21.41 -2.59
C THR A 150 7.81 -20.09 -3.08
N ALA A 151 6.85 -20.13 -4.02
CA ALA A 151 6.11 -18.96 -4.48
C ALA A 151 5.43 -18.23 -3.33
N ARG A 152 4.63 -18.95 -2.53
CA ARG A 152 3.96 -18.43 -1.33
C ARG A 152 4.95 -17.81 -0.35
N LYS A 153 6.09 -18.48 -0.09
CA LYS A 153 7.14 -17.95 0.80
C LYS A 153 7.75 -16.66 0.26
N LYS A 154 8.08 -16.59 -1.03
CA LYS A 154 8.63 -15.39 -1.70
C LYS A 154 7.62 -14.23 -1.68
N MET A 155 6.34 -14.49 -1.99
CA MET A 155 5.24 -13.53 -1.92
C MET A 155 5.12 -12.92 -0.52
N ARG A 156 5.02 -13.75 0.52
CA ARG A 156 4.95 -13.32 1.92
C ARG A 156 6.16 -12.51 2.36
N LYS A 157 7.37 -12.98 2.06
CA LYS A 157 8.62 -12.31 2.47
C LYS A 157 8.73 -10.90 1.88
N ARG A 158 8.24 -10.72 0.65
CA ARG A 158 8.31 -9.45 -0.08
C ARG A 158 7.07 -8.56 0.11
N GLY A 159 6.00 -9.08 0.71
CA GLY A 159 4.72 -8.39 0.83
C GLY A 159 4.11 -8.09 -0.54
N VAL A 160 4.15 -9.08 -1.44
CA VAL A 160 3.62 -8.99 -2.81
C VAL A 160 2.71 -10.17 -3.09
N SER A 161 1.73 -9.97 -3.96
CA SER A 161 0.72 -10.97 -4.34
C SER A 161 1.00 -11.61 -5.69
N HIS A 162 2.21 -11.44 -6.23
CA HIS A 162 2.58 -11.84 -7.58
C HIS A 162 4.10 -12.00 -7.70
N LEU A 163 4.52 -12.88 -8.59
CA LEU A 163 5.91 -13.11 -8.97
C LEU A 163 6.00 -13.26 -10.49
N MET A 164 7.06 -12.70 -11.08
CA MET A 164 7.37 -12.94 -12.48
C MET A 164 8.04 -14.31 -12.60
N VAL A 165 7.56 -15.13 -13.55
CA VAL A 165 8.05 -16.48 -13.77
C VAL A 165 9.07 -16.46 -14.89
N VAL A 166 10.24 -17.05 -14.63
CA VAL A 166 11.35 -17.13 -15.59
C VAL A 166 11.84 -18.56 -15.75
N ASP A 167 12.55 -18.83 -16.85
CA ASP A 167 13.29 -20.07 -17.10
C ASP A 167 14.77 -19.97 -16.66
N ASP A 168 15.56 -20.98 -17.05
CA ASP A 168 16.97 -21.09 -16.74
C ASP A 168 17.81 -20.01 -17.45
N GLU A 169 17.34 -19.53 -18.62
CA GLU A 169 17.91 -18.41 -19.37
C GLU A 169 17.53 -17.03 -18.78
N GLY A 170 16.59 -17.00 -17.82
CA GLY A 170 16.09 -15.77 -17.21
C GLY A 170 15.05 -15.03 -18.06
N GLU A 171 14.54 -15.67 -19.11
CA GLU A 171 13.50 -15.17 -19.99
C GLU A 171 12.12 -15.25 -19.31
N LEU A 172 11.26 -14.27 -19.59
CA LEU A 172 9.92 -14.22 -19.01
C LEU A 172 9.03 -15.31 -19.62
N ARG A 173 8.55 -16.23 -18.79
CA ARG A 173 7.61 -17.29 -19.17
C ARG A 173 6.18 -17.06 -18.70
N GLY A 174 5.97 -16.16 -17.74
CA GLY A 174 4.63 -15.86 -17.25
C GLY A 174 4.62 -15.07 -15.96
N VAL A 175 3.46 -15.05 -15.30
CA VAL A 175 3.27 -14.48 -13.96
C VAL A 175 2.46 -15.46 -13.12
N VAL A 176 2.85 -15.66 -11.87
CA VAL A 176 2.03 -16.38 -10.88
C VAL A 176 1.55 -15.40 -9.82
N THR A 177 0.26 -15.40 -9.52
CA THR A 177 -0.35 -14.52 -8.51
C THR A 177 -1.01 -15.30 -7.39
N ALA A 178 -1.30 -14.60 -6.29
CA ALA A 178 -2.09 -15.15 -5.19
C ALA A 178 -3.45 -15.66 -5.69
N LYS A 179 -4.01 -15.06 -6.75
CA LYS A 179 -5.27 -15.52 -7.37
C LYS A 179 -5.15 -16.94 -7.88
N GLU A 180 -4.19 -17.23 -8.77
CA GLU A 180 -4.05 -18.56 -9.36
C GLU A 180 -3.75 -19.60 -8.28
N ILE A 181 -2.89 -19.27 -7.29
CA ILE A 181 -2.58 -20.17 -6.18
C ILE A 181 -3.83 -20.47 -5.34
N VAL A 182 -4.56 -19.42 -4.92
CA VAL A 182 -5.76 -19.56 -4.06
C VAL A 182 -6.87 -20.32 -4.77
N LEU A 183 -7.11 -20.01 -6.05
CA LEU A 183 -8.10 -20.72 -6.84
C LEU A 183 -7.70 -22.19 -7.04
N GLY A 184 -6.42 -22.49 -7.19
CA GLY A 184 -5.91 -23.86 -7.26
C GLY A 184 -6.17 -24.68 -5.99
N LEU A 185 -6.33 -24.06 -4.81
CA LEU A 185 -6.51 -24.78 -3.54
C LEU A 185 -7.76 -25.66 -3.48
N LEU A 186 -8.75 -25.42 -4.34
CA LEU A 186 -9.97 -26.23 -4.45
C LEU A 186 -9.94 -27.26 -5.58
N GLN A 187 -8.83 -27.40 -6.32
CA GLN A 187 -8.75 -28.44 -7.34
C GLN A 187 -8.61 -29.81 -6.65
N PRO A 188 -9.46 -30.80 -6.97
CA PRO A 188 -9.22 -32.17 -6.57
C PRO A 188 -7.88 -32.59 -7.16
N GLY A 189 -6.94 -33.07 -6.34
CA GLY A 189 -5.67 -33.58 -6.85
C GLY A 189 -5.93 -34.67 -7.88
N GLU A 190 -5.49 -34.46 -9.12
CA GLU A 190 -5.48 -35.49 -10.17
C GLU A 190 -4.45 -36.56 -9.78
N SER A 191 -4.88 -37.50 -8.94
CA SER A 191 -4.31 -38.84 -8.77
C SER A 191 -5.39 -39.71 -8.14
N ARG A 192 -6.45 -39.97 -8.90
CA ARG A 192 -7.33 -41.11 -8.70
C ARG A 192 -7.07 -42.10 -9.82
N THR A 193 -5.92 -42.76 -9.79
CA THR A 193 -5.84 -44.11 -10.36
C THR A 193 -6.67 -45.00 -9.45
N ILE A 194 -7.83 -45.40 -9.95
CA ILE A 194 -8.72 -46.38 -9.35
C ILE A 194 -7.88 -47.63 -9.06
N GLY A 195 -7.52 -47.87 -7.79
CA GLY A 195 -6.78 -49.07 -7.37
C GLY A 195 -5.81 -48.88 -6.21
N GLU A 196 -5.23 -47.70 -6.02
CA GLU A 196 -4.22 -47.51 -4.95
C GLU A 196 -4.87 -47.06 -3.63
N ARG A 197 -5.21 -48.04 -2.80
CA ARG A 197 -5.42 -47.84 -1.37
C ARG A 197 -4.10 -47.38 -0.73
N GLY A 198 -3.84 -46.08 -0.76
CA GLY A 198 -2.67 -45.47 -0.11
C GLY A 198 -2.10 -44.19 -0.75
N GLY A 199 -2.74 -43.60 -1.76
CA GLY A 199 -2.17 -42.45 -2.48
C GLY A 199 -2.00 -41.19 -1.60
N GLU A 200 -0.75 -40.82 -1.33
CA GLU A 200 -0.42 -39.52 -0.74
C GLU A 200 -0.95 -38.40 -1.65
N PHE A 201 -1.80 -37.54 -1.09
CA PHE A 201 -2.23 -36.31 -1.78
C PHE A 201 -1.00 -35.49 -2.14
N ILE A 202 -0.68 -35.33 -3.44
CA ILE A 202 0.25 -34.28 -3.86
C ILE A 202 -0.40 -32.96 -3.45
N LYS A 203 0.12 -32.39 -2.36
CA LYS A 203 -0.33 -31.10 -1.85
C LYS A 203 -0.03 -30.10 -2.97
N ILE A 204 -1.00 -29.30 -3.38
CA ILE A 204 -0.82 -28.20 -4.35
C ILE A 204 0.48 -27.41 -4.13
N TRP A 205 0.91 -27.26 -2.89
CA TRP A 205 2.16 -26.61 -2.48
C TRP A 205 3.46 -27.24 -3.02
N ASP A 206 3.42 -28.49 -3.48
CA ASP A 206 4.52 -29.22 -4.10
C ASP A 206 4.51 -29.17 -5.62
N LEU A 207 3.40 -28.72 -6.23
CA LEU A 207 3.33 -28.52 -7.68
C LEU A 207 4.32 -27.42 -8.12
N PRO A 208 4.92 -27.55 -9.32
CA PRO A 208 5.75 -26.50 -9.87
C PRO A 208 4.89 -25.29 -10.27
N VAL A 209 5.50 -24.10 -10.25
CA VAL A 209 4.81 -22.84 -10.60
C VAL A 209 4.18 -22.88 -11.97
N LYS A 210 4.83 -23.51 -12.96
CA LYS A 210 4.31 -23.64 -14.32
C LYS A 210 2.93 -24.30 -14.40
N SER A 211 2.53 -25.10 -13.41
CA SER A 211 1.24 -25.80 -13.40
C SER A 211 0.03 -24.87 -13.26
N ILE A 212 0.21 -23.63 -12.78
CA ILE A 212 -0.90 -22.69 -12.54
C ILE A 212 -0.61 -21.26 -13.00
N MET A 213 0.58 -20.99 -13.53
CA MET A 213 0.95 -19.62 -13.91
C MET A 213 0.09 -19.10 -15.06
N ASP A 214 -0.06 -17.78 -15.15
CA ASP A 214 -0.55 -17.13 -16.36
C ASP A 214 0.59 -17.03 -17.37
N GLU A 215 0.54 -17.86 -18.41
CA GLU A 215 1.52 -17.91 -19.50
C GLU A 215 1.38 -16.76 -20.50
N THR A 216 0.28 -15.99 -20.44
CA THR A 216 -0.03 -14.91 -21.39
C THR A 216 -0.15 -13.55 -20.70
N PRO A 217 0.78 -13.15 -19.81
CA PRO A 217 0.62 -11.92 -19.04
C PRO A 217 0.51 -10.71 -19.96
N LEU A 218 -0.11 -9.63 -19.47
CA LEU A 218 -0.08 -8.36 -20.20
C LEU A 218 1.36 -7.84 -20.18
N VAL A 219 1.97 -7.58 -21.34
CA VAL A 219 3.37 -7.14 -21.43
C VAL A 219 3.45 -5.80 -22.17
N PHE A 220 4.25 -4.87 -21.64
CA PHE A 220 4.51 -3.56 -22.24
C PHE A 220 6.01 -3.24 -22.20
N LYS A 221 6.48 -2.48 -23.18
CA LYS A 221 7.83 -1.90 -23.16
C LYS A 221 7.88 -0.74 -22.16
N SER A 222 9.06 -0.51 -21.57
CA SER A 222 9.28 0.59 -20.61
C SER A 222 8.90 1.96 -21.15
N GLY A 223 9.14 2.24 -22.43
CA GLY A 223 8.83 3.51 -23.08
C GLY A 223 7.36 3.71 -23.47
N GLU A 224 6.51 2.67 -23.41
CA GLU A 224 5.10 2.81 -23.78
C GLU A 224 4.32 3.66 -22.77
N PRO A 225 3.28 4.39 -23.18
CA PRO A 225 2.43 5.14 -22.26
C PRO A 225 1.71 4.24 -21.25
N ALA A 226 1.69 4.63 -19.98
CA ALA A 226 1.00 3.89 -18.92
C ALA A 226 -0.53 3.83 -19.11
N SER A 227 -1.09 4.70 -19.96
CA SER A 227 -2.50 4.63 -20.39
C SER A 227 -2.80 3.34 -21.15
N HIS A 228 -1.83 2.74 -21.85
CA HIS A 228 -2.00 1.42 -22.50
C HIS A 228 -2.18 0.32 -21.46
N ALA A 229 -1.36 0.32 -20.41
CA ALA A 229 -1.49 -0.62 -19.29
C ALA A 229 -2.84 -0.46 -18.56
N LEU A 230 -3.27 0.78 -18.31
CA LEU A 230 -4.61 1.06 -17.77
C LEU A 230 -5.71 0.43 -18.63
N ASN A 231 -5.67 0.68 -19.95
CA ASN A 231 -6.67 0.19 -20.89
C ASN A 231 -6.69 -1.35 -20.93
N ALA A 232 -5.53 -2.00 -20.94
CA ALA A 232 -5.45 -3.46 -20.93
C ALA A 232 -5.98 -4.07 -19.63
N ILE A 233 -5.69 -3.48 -18.47
CA ILE A 233 -6.25 -3.92 -17.17
C ILE A 233 -7.78 -3.75 -17.14
N LYS A 234 -8.31 -2.66 -17.74
CA LYS A 234 -9.76 -2.42 -17.82
C LYS A 234 -10.48 -3.39 -18.76
N LYS A 235 -9.86 -3.74 -19.90
CA LYS A 235 -10.44 -4.62 -20.92
C LYS A 235 -10.23 -6.11 -20.63
N SER A 236 -9.30 -6.45 -19.75
CA SER A 236 -9.00 -7.83 -19.37
C SER A 236 -9.47 -8.15 -17.96
N ARG A 237 -9.45 -9.45 -17.61
CA ARG A 237 -9.62 -9.95 -16.24
C ARG A 237 -8.30 -9.97 -15.45
N LYS A 238 -7.24 -9.37 -16.00
CA LYS A 238 -5.88 -9.35 -15.43
C LYS A 238 -5.65 -8.04 -14.69
N ASP A 239 -4.85 -8.11 -13.63
CA ASP A 239 -4.52 -6.96 -12.77
C ASP A 239 -3.02 -6.70 -12.69
N ILE A 240 -2.25 -7.36 -13.54
CA ILE A 240 -0.81 -7.22 -13.58
C ILE A 240 -0.40 -7.06 -15.04
N CYS A 241 0.39 -6.03 -15.27
CA CYS A 241 1.15 -5.83 -16.49
C CYS A 241 2.62 -6.00 -16.16
N VAL A 242 3.35 -6.80 -16.93
CA VAL A 242 4.81 -6.88 -16.88
C VAL A 242 5.39 -5.79 -17.77
N VAL A 243 6.37 -5.07 -17.27
CA VAL A 243 7.10 -4.05 -18.02
C VAL A 243 8.50 -4.58 -18.30
N LYS A 244 8.91 -4.54 -19.57
CA LYS A 244 10.21 -5.05 -20.02
C LYS A 244 11.03 -4.00 -20.79
N SER A 245 12.34 -4.20 -20.84
CA SER A 245 13.22 -3.61 -21.85
C SER A 245 13.77 -4.76 -22.67
N ASP A 246 13.56 -4.71 -23.98
CA ASP A 246 13.91 -5.80 -24.91
C ASP A 246 13.27 -7.14 -24.47
N SER A 247 14.07 -8.11 -24.06
CA SER A 247 13.62 -9.40 -23.53
C SER A 247 13.54 -9.43 -22.00
N ARG A 248 14.17 -8.47 -21.31
CA ARG A 248 14.35 -8.52 -19.87
C ARG A 248 13.16 -7.90 -19.10
N PRO A 249 12.47 -8.66 -18.25
CA PRO A 249 11.44 -8.11 -17.36
C PRO A 249 12.06 -7.17 -16.31
N LEU A 250 11.57 -5.94 -16.23
CA LEU A 250 12.08 -4.89 -15.33
C LEU A 250 11.21 -4.69 -14.08
N GLY A 251 9.90 -4.88 -14.23
CA GLY A 251 8.95 -4.58 -13.18
C GLY A 251 7.52 -4.86 -13.60
N ILE A 252 6.58 -4.38 -12.80
CA ILE A 252 5.15 -4.55 -13.07
C ILE A 252 4.37 -3.25 -12.85
N ILE A 253 3.18 -3.20 -13.43
CA ILE A 253 2.14 -2.23 -13.10
C ILE A 253 0.92 -3.01 -12.64
N THR A 254 0.40 -2.67 -11.46
CA THR A 254 -0.86 -3.19 -10.92
C THR A 254 -1.85 -2.03 -10.69
N PRO A 255 -3.12 -2.30 -10.32
CA PRO A 255 -4.04 -1.25 -9.88
C PRO A 255 -3.44 -0.30 -8.85
N ARG A 256 -2.56 -0.81 -7.98
CA ARG A 256 -1.84 -0.01 -6.98
C ARG A 256 -1.02 1.11 -7.61
N GLU A 257 -0.22 0.80 -8.62
CA GLU A 257 0.61 1.77 -9.31
C GLU A 257 -0.28 2.77 -10.09
N LEU A 258 -1.34 2.30 -10.75
CA LEU A 258 -2.28 3.16 -11.47
C LEU A 258 -2.96 4.21 -10.55
N ILE A 259 -3.48 3.79 -9.39
CA ILE A 259 -4.14 4.72 -8.45
C ILE A 259 -3.15 5.66 -7.74
N SER A 260 -1.86 5.31 -7.71
CA SER A 260 -0.82 6.15 -7.08
C SER A 260 -0.67 7.50 -7.78
N VAL A 261 -1.03 7.59 -9.06
CA VAL A 261 -1.03 8.86 -9.81
C VAL A 261 -2.01 9.86 -9.22
N LEU A 262 -3.06 9.41 -8.53
CA LEU A 262 -3.98 10.31 -7.84
C LEU A 262 -3.25 11.13 -6.77
N LEU A 263 -2.26 10.56 -6.09
CA LEU A 263 -1.51 11.25 -5.03
C LEU A 263 -0.75 12.49 -5.52
N ARG A 264 -0.52 12.64 -6.84
CA ARG A 264 0.04 13.86 -7.43
C ARG A 264 -0.87 15.08 -7.26
N PHE A 265 -2.17 14.86 -7.04
CA PHE A 265 -3.16 15.91 -6.79
C PHE A 265 -3.43 16.14 -5.31
N LYS A 266 -2.71 15.44 -4.41
CA LYS A 266 -2.76 15.74 -2.98
C LYS A 266 -2.18 17.12 -2.79
N ILE A 267 -3.01 18.05 -2.30
CA ILE A 267 -2.52 19.35 -1.86
C ILE A 267 -1.51 19.06 -0.76
N ARG A 268 -0.29 19.56 -0.93
CA ARG A 268 0.70 19.58 0.15
C ARG A 268 0.17 20.61 1.14
N GLU A 269 -0.50 20.16 2.19
CA GLU A 269 -0.66 21.00 3.36
C GLU A 269 0.73 21.12 3.98
N GLU A 270 1.36 22.27 3.77
CA GLU A 270 2.55 22.61 4.54
C GLU A 270 2.12 22.72 6.01
N PRO A 271 2.83 22.03 6.92
CA PRO A 271 2.51 22.14 8.33
C PRO A 271 2.69 23.60 8.71
N ARG A 272 1.73 24.17 9.46
CA ARG A 272 1.89 25.53 9.95
C ARG A 272 3.08 25.55 10.92
N ILE A 273 4.11 26.31 10.60
CA ILE A 273 5.29 26.48 11.45
C ILE A 273 5.16 27.82 12.17
N TYR A 274 4.99 27.77 13.47
CA TYR A 274 5.03 28.93 14.35
C TYR A 274 6.40 28.99 15.01
N VAL A 275 7.05 30.15 15.00
CA VAL A 275 8.27 30.39 15.76
C VAL A 275 8.00 31.49 16.77
N VAL A 276 8.20 31.17 18.04
CA VAL A 276 7.97 32.05 19.20
C VAL A 276 9.33 32.35 19.83
N GLY A 277 9.60 33.61 20.17
CA GLY A 277 10.80 34.00 20.91
C GLY A 277 12.09 34.16 20.08
N LEU A 278 12.00 34.21 18.75
CA LEU A 278 13.10 34.67 17.91
C LEU A 278 13.49 36.09 18.32
N PRO A 279 14.76 36.35 18.71
CA PRO A 279 15.24 37.72 18.74
C PRO A 279 15.39 38.19 17.29
N ASP A 280 14.99 39.44 17.06
CA ASP A 280 15.06 40.16 15.78
C ASP A 280 13.95 39.78 14.79
N LEU A 281 12.77 40.38 15.01
CA LEU A 281 11.65 40.45 14.05
C LEU A 281 11.96 41.32 12.81
N GLU A 282 13.22 41.74 12.62
CA GLU A 282 13.60 42.73 11.61
C GLU A 282 14.15 42.12 10.31
N ASP A 283 14.59 40.86 10.30
CA ASP A 283 15.13 40.20 9.10
C ASP A 283 14.26 39.01 8.64
N PRO A 284 13.36 39.23 7.64
CA PRO A 284 12.52 38.19 7.05
C PRO A 284 13.30 36.98 6.50
N SER A 285 14.57 37.16 6.13
CA SER A 285 15.38 36.10 5.53
C SER A 285 15.67 34.95 6.49
N VAL A 286 15.80 35.24 7.79
CA VAL A 286 16.08 34.22 8.82
C VAL A 286 14.90 33.28 8.99
N LEU A 287 13.68 33.82 8.99
CA LEU A 287 12.43 33.05 9.05
C LEU A 287 12.28 32.12 7.83
N GLU A 288 12.58 32.62 6.63
CA GLU A 288 12.56 31.81 5.41
C GLU A 288 13.56 30.66 5.44
N VAL A 289 14.80 30.92 5.89
CA VAL A 289 15.84 29.90 6.03
C VAL A 289 15.43 28.82 7.03
N VAL A 290 14.86 29.24 8.17
CA VAL A 290 14.32 28.35 9.21
C VAL A 290 13.18 27.48 8.66
N GLN A 291 12.18 28.10 8.03
CA GLN A 291 11.05 27.38 7.43
C GLN A 291 11.53 26.38 6.36
N SER A 292 12.42 26.81 5.46
CA SER A 292 12.97 25.95 4.39
C SER A 292 13.74 24.75 4.94
N LYS A 293 14.60 24.95 5.94
CA LYS A 293 15.35 23.86 6.59
C LYS A 293 14.41 22.87 7.29
N LEU A 294 13.42 23.35 8.05
CA LEU A 294 12.45 22.48 8.71
C LEU A 294 11.59 21.72 7.70
N SER A 295 11.05 22.40 6.69
CA SER A 295 10.24 21.79 5.64
C SER A 295 11.00 20.65 4.94
N ARG A 296 12.31 20.81 4.68
CA ARG A 296 13.14 19.71 4.15
C ARG A 296 13.26 18.52 5.11
N VAL A 297 13.48 18.75 6.40
CA VAL A 297 13.61 17.67 7.39
C VAL A 297 12.28 16.93 7.56
N MET A 298 11.17 17.66 7.62
CA MET A 298 9.83 17.10 7.73
C MET A 298 9.46 16.28 6.49
N SER A 299 9.78 16.80 5.29
CA SER A 299 9.55 16.11 4.01
C SER A 299 10.36 14.82 3.85
N ARG A 300 11.56 14.74 4.44
CA ARG A 300 12.43 13.55 4.43
C ARG A 300 12.03 12.54 5.52
N GLY A 301 11.65 13.03 6.70
CA GLY A 301 11.29 12.24 7.87
C GLY A 301 9.94 11.54 7.70
N PHE A 302 8.91 12.28 7.33
CA PHE A 302 7.60 11.75 6.98
C PHE A 302 7.45 11.83 5.46
N GLY A 303 7.27 10.68 4.81
CA GLY A 303 6.95 10.66 3.38
C GLY A 303 5.63 11.39 3.15
N VAL A 304 5.71 12.67 2.77
CA VAL A 304 4.63 13.57 2.39
C VAL A 304 3.60 13.82 3.51
N HIS A 305 3.91 14.71 4.46
CA HIS A 305 2.98 15.40 5.38
C HIS A 305 1.85 14.56 6.01
N ARG A 306 2.03 13.26 6.21
CA ARG A 306 0.95 12.42 6.73
C ARG A 306 0.86 12.58 8.25
N GLY A 307 0.06 13.54 8.68
CA GLY A 307 -0.43 13.68 10.05
C GLY A 307 0.41 14.59 10.94
N ILE A 308 1.00 15.67 10.41
CA ILE A 308 1.49 16.78 11.23
C ILE A 308 0.51 17.92 11.03
N ASP A 309 -0.17 18.30 12.09
CA ASP A 309 -1.14 19.39 12.08
C ASP A 309 -0.41 20.74 12.21
N GLU A 310 0.59 20.80 13.10
CA GLU A 310 1.28 22.03 13.45
C GLU A 310 2.70 21.74 14.00
N VAL A 311 3.62 22.67 13.76
CA VAL A 311 4.95 22.70 14.41
C VAL A 311 5.13 24.04 15.10
N MET A 312 5.30 24.01 16.42
CA MET A 312 5.64 25.20 17.21
C MET A 312 7.10 25.11 17.66
N LEU A 313 7.88 26.14 17.35
CA LEU A 313 9.25 26.31 17.82
C LEU A 313 9.28 27.40 18.89
N ASP A 314 9.72 27.06 20.09
CA ASP A 314 9.99 28.01 21.17
C ASP A 314 11.50 28.25 21.25
N VAL A 315 11.94 29.46 20.94
CA VAL A 315 13.35 29.90 20.93
C VAL A 315 13.60 30.75 22.17
N LYS A 316 14.57 30.37 22.99
CA LYS A 316 14.97 31.11 24.20
C LYS A 316 16.46 31.44 24.17
N ARG A 317 16.80 32.68 24.51
CA ARG A 317 18.17 33.11 24.84
C ARG A 317 18.44 32.84 26.31
N MET A 318 19.53 32.13 26.62
CA MET A 318 19.85 31.73 27.99
C MET A 318 20.99 32.56 28.59
N LYS A 319 22.21 32.49 28.01
CA LYS A 319 23.42 33.12 28.55
C LYS A 319 24.23 33.76 27.43
N ARG A 320 24.85 34.92 27.71
CA ARG A 320 25.86 35.55 26.87
C ARG A 320 27.24 35.24 27.41
N SER A 321 28.15 34.76 26.55
CA SER A 321 29.56 34.58 26.85
C SER A 321 30.37 35.24 25.75
N GLY A 322 30.97 36.40 26.04
CA GLY A 322 31.64 37.23 25.05
C GLY A 322 30.70 37.64 23.90
N LYS A 323 31.10 37.36 22.65
CA LYS A 323 30.29 37.65 21.44
C LYS A 323 29.23 36.59 21.11
N ARG A 324 29.18 35.46 21.82
CA ARG A 324 28.26 34.34 21.53
C ARG A 324 27.10 34.31 22.50
N THR A 325 25.93 33.91 22.00
CA THR A 325 24.69 33.83 22.78
C THR A 325 24.18 32.40 22.71
N LEU A 326 24.01 31.75 23.87
CA LEU A 326 23.46 30.41 23.93
C LEU A 326 21.95 30.45 23.66
N TYR A 327 21.53 29.76 22.60
CA TYR A 327 20.15 29.56 22.21
C TYR A 327 19.68 28.16 22.58
N VAL A 328 18.47 28.06 23.10
CA VAL A 328 17.75 26.81 23.30
C VAL A 328 16.47 26.86 22.48
N ILE A 329 16.28 25.89 21.60
CA ILE A 329 15.11 25.77 20.74
C ILE A 329 14.35 24.50 21.12
N THR A 330 13.05 24.63 21.38
CA THR A 330 12.14 23.52 21.66
C THR A 330 11.09 23.41 20.55
N ALA A 331 11.14 22.33 19.78
CA ALA A 331 10.11 21.98 18.81
C ALA A 331 9.01 21.14 19.46
N ARG A 332 7.76 21.54 19.25
CA ARG A 332 6.54 20.79 19.54
C ARG A 332 5.85 20.48 18.21
N VAL A 333 5.80 19.20 17.85
CA VAL A 333 5.20 18.71 16.62
C VAL A 333 3.88 18.04 16.97
N TYR A 334 2.78 18.69 16.62
CA TYR A 334 1.42 18.21 16.84
C TYR A 334 1.01 17.27 15.70
N MET A 335 0.49 16.11 16.08
CA MET A 335 -0.03 15.08 15.18
C MET A 335 -1.40 14.63 15.70
N PRO A 336 -2.31 14.08 14.87
CA PRO A 336 -3.70 13.81 15.25
C PRO A 336 -3.92 12.94 16.50
N LYS A 337 -2.89 12.20 16.93
CA LYS A 337 -2.93 11.34 18.14
C LYS A 337 -1.64 11.40 18.98
N ASN A 338 -0.72 12.33 18.69
CA ASN A 338 0.57 12.35 19.36
C ASN A 338 1.19 13.76 19.37
N LEU A 339 1.92 14.09 20.43
CA LEU A 339 2.74 15.29 20.52
C LEU A 339 4.19 14.87 20.67
N LEU A 340 5.04 15.25 19.71
CA LEU A 340 6.47 15.06 19.82
C LEU A 340 7.13 16.36 20.27
N THR A 341 7.79 16.32 21.43
CA THR A 341 8.59 17.45 21.93
C THR A 341 10.08 17.12 21.86
N ILE A 342 10.88 17.99 21.24
CA ILE A 342 12.33 17.85 21.10
C ILE A 342 12.98 19.21 21.36
N SER A 343 14.05 19.23 22.16
CA SER A 343 14.88 20.43 22.37
C SER A 343 16.31 20.25 21.87
N ALA A 344 16.92 21.36 21.46
CA ALA A 344 18.32 21.46 21.09
C ALA A 344 18.89 22.81 21.51
N GLU A 345 20.22 22.86 21.67
CA GLU A 345 20.96 24.06 22.04
C GLU A 345 22.13 24.30 21.09
N GLY A 346 22.62 25.54 21.06
CA GLY A 346 23.76 25.98 20.25
C GLY A 346 24.23 27.37 20.67
N TRP A 347 25.52 27.68 20.44
CA TRP A 347 26.14 28.96 20.80
C TRP A 347 25.84 30.09 19.79
N ASP A 348 25.10 29.75 18.73
CA ASP A 348 24.37 30.65 17.85
C ASP A 348 23.03 30.00 17.41
N LEU A 349 22.14 30.82 16.85
CA LEU A 349 20.78 30.41 16.49
C LEU A 349 20.79 29.31 15.40
N MET A 350 21.68 29.42 14.41
CA MET A 350 21.75 28.49 13.28
C MET A 350 22.30 27.13 13.72
N GLU A 351 23.30 27.11 14.59
CA GLU A 351 23.82 25.91 15.21
C GLU A 351 22.73 25.19 16.02
N ALA A 352 22.00 25.91 16.87
CA ALA A 352 20.90 25.35 17.65
C ALA A 352 19.82 24.73 16.75
N PHE A 353 19.52 25.39 15.63
CA PHE A 353 18.55 24.94 14.64
C PHE A 353 19.02 23.69 13.89
N ASP A 354 20.28 23.64 13.47
CA ASP A 354 20.85 22.47 12.80
C ASP A 354 20.89 21.26 13.75
N ASN A 355 21.21 21.49 15.03
CA ASN A 355 21.14 20.46 16.07
C ASN A 355 19.71 19.93 16.26
N LEU A 356 18.71 20.83 16.29
CA LEU A 356 17.29 20.47 16.37
C LEU A 356 16.85 19.61 15.17
N CYS A 357 17.18 20.06 13.96
CA CYS A 357 16.88 19.35 12.72
C CYS A 357 17.48 17.95 12.69
N ARG A 358 18.73 17.80 13.16
CA ARG A 358 19.42 16.51 13.26
C ARG A 358 18.72 15.58 14.27
N LYS A 359 18.26 16.11 15.41
CA LYS A 359 17.50 15.35 16.42
C LYS A 359 16.12 14.92 15.91
N LEU A 360 15.37 15.83 15.26
CA LEU A 360 14.09 15.55 14.60
C LEU A 360 14.24 14.44 13.55
N GLY A 361 15.23 14.56 12.65
CA GLY A 361 15.50 13.54 11.62
C GLY A 361 15.79 12.15 12.20
N ARG A 362 16.59 12.07 13.28
CA ARG A 362 16.87 10.81 13.99
C ARG A 362 15.60 10.19 14.60
N ARG A 363 14.74 11.01 15.20
CA ARG A 363 13.46 10.55 15.79
C ARG A 363 12.51 9.99 14.73
N PHE A 364 12.33 10.70 13.62
CA PHE A 364 11.45 10.25 12.54
C PHE A 364 11.95 8.98 11.83
N SER A 365 13.27 8.78 11.75
CA SER A 365 13.86 7.54 11.20
C SER A 365 13.61 6.32 12.10
N LYS A 366 13.70 6.49 13.43
CA LYS A 366 13.41 5.42 14.40
C LYS A 366 11.92 5.02 14.45
N GLU A 367 11.03 5.97 14.17
CA GLU A 367 9.58 5.71 14.11
C GLU A 367 9.20 4.90 12.86
N LYS A 368 9.84 5.17 11.71
CA LYS A 368 9.70 4.37 10.48
C LYS A 368 10.09 2.89 10.65
N THR A 369 11.01 2.60 11.57
CA THR A 369 11.52 1.24 11.82
C THR A 369 10.72 0.47 12.89
N ARG A 370 9.86 1.15 13.67
CA ARG A 370 8.85 0.46 14.49
C ARG A 370 7.78 -0.10 13.54
N LYS A 371 7.87 -1.41 13.26
CA LYS A 371 6.72 -2.20 12.81
C LYS A 371 5.51 -1.80 13.66
N PRO A 372 4.30 -1.63 13.10
CA PRO A 372 3.13 -1.43 13.93
C PRO A 372 3.07 -2.60 14.91
N SER A 373 3.29 -2.27 16.18
CA SER A 373 3.19 -3.18 17.29
C SER A 373 1.81 -3.82 17.21
N ARG A 374 1.79 -5.15 17.20
CA ARG A 374 0.61 -5.97 17.48
C ARG A 374 -0.13 -5.34 18.66
N PHE A 375 -1.24 -4.67 18.42
CA PHE A 375 -2.09 -4.19 19.50
C PHE A 375 -3.06 -5.31 19.89
N LEU A 376 -2.79 -5.80 21.11
CA LEU A 376 -3.68 -6.31 22.14
C LEU A 376 -4.61 -7.47 21.78
N ARG A 377 -4.15 -8.64 22.23
CA ARG A 377 -5.03 -9.66 22.81
C ARG A 377 -5.82 -9.02 23.96
N ILE A 378 -7.15 -9.00 23.84
CA ILE A 378 -8.08 -9.30 24.93
C ILE A 378 -9.13 -10.22 24.31
#